data_AF-A0A2D5ELD4-F1
#
_entry.id   AF-A0A2D5ELD4-F1
#
_cell.length_a   1.000
_cell.length_b   1.000
_cell.length_c   1.000
_cell.angle_alpha   90.00
_cell.angle_beta   90.00
_cell.angle_gamma   90.00
#
_symmetry.space_group_name_H-M   'P 1'
#
loop_
_entity.id
_entity.type
_entity.pdbx_description
1 polymer ?
#
loop_
_entity_poly.entity_id
_entity_poly.type
_entity_poly.pdbx_seq_one_letter_code
_entity_poly.pdbx_strand_id
1 'polypeptide(L)'
;MLKARDRADAIAAMMAREGQDPETATIRVVVQTPQGNQERDVTLAEMRAQAGPLEQLGGACAECDACALAERFGCVGYLTYPLSEALERWILARAQPADTLGGALMRRAIRDFGYDGSAMGGWRSNPSLMERTSALTTGDGPEAISSDQILQAILMVGSELDPMHGAMLLLWLGALRVDGVIPGPGTAQAPSALAALSQASTPAQRQALAKVELGEPSEDRGVRGFQQLLFALYVAWVLDRPLLLDA
;
A
#
# COMPACT_ATOMS: atom_id res chain seq x y z
N MET A 1 -16.03 -11.77 3.61
CA MET A 1 -14.92 -10.89 3.21
C MET A 1 -14.40 -10.17 4.44
N LEU A 2 -13.08 -10.11 4.63
CA LEU A 2 -12.45 -9.45 5.80
C LEU A 2 -12.80 -7.96 5.86
N LYS A 3 -12.72 -7.27 4.71
CA LYS A 3 -13.13 -5.87 4.55
C LYS A 3 -14.55 -5.57 5.05
N ALA A 4 -15.49 -6.52 4.92
CA ALA A 4 -16.85 -6.33 5.42
C ALA A 4 -16.91 -6.39 6.95
N ARG A 5 -16.17 -7.32 7.58
CA ARG A 5 -16.03 -7.41 9.04
C ARG A 5 -15.37 -6.16 9.61
N ASP A 6 -14.22 -5.75 9.07
CA ASP A 6 -13.47 -4.61 9.61
C ASP A 6 -14.26 -3.29 9.47
N ARG A 7 -15.04 -3.14 8.39
CA ARG A 7 -16.01 -2.05 8.24
C ARG A 7 -17.13 -2.13 9.28
N ALA A 8 -17.69 -3.31 9.52
CA ALA A 8 -18.74 -3.49 10.51
C ALA A 8 -18.26 -3.09 11.90
N ASP A 9 -17.04 -3.49 12.27
CA ASP A 9 -16.46 -3.18 13.57
C ASP A 9 -16.10 -1.70 13.73
N ALA A 10 -15.59 -1.06 12.66
CA ALA A 10 -15.35 0.38 12.65
C ALA A 10 -16.64 1.20 12.81
N ILE A 11 -17.73 0.77 12.18
CA ILE A 11 -19.03 1.43 12.28
C ILE A 11 -19.63 1.19 13.68
N ALA A 12 -19.54 -0.04 14.21
CA ALA A 12 -19.96 -0.33 15.57
C ALA A 12 -19.24 0.55 16.60
N ALA A 13 -17.92 0.72 16.45
CA ALA A 13 -17.13 1.59 17.32
C ALA A 13 -17.47 3.08 17.18
N MET A 14 -17.93 3.52 16.00
CA MET A 14 -18.43 4.89 15.79
C MET A 14 -19.78 5.08 16.50
N MET A 15 -20.74 4.17 16.27
CA MET A 15 -22.07 4.21 16.89
C MET A 15 -22.00 4.14 18.41
N ALA A 16 -21.15 3.28 18.96
CA ALA A 16 -20.95 3.18 20.40
C ALA A 16 -20.43 4.49 21.01
N ARG A 17 -19.56 5.23 20.31
CA ARG A 17 -19.09 6.56 20.75
C ARG A 17 -20.19 7.62 20.73
N GLU A 18 -21.19 7.44 19.87
CA GLU A 18 -22.36 8.31 19.77
C GLU A 18 -23.53 7.88 20.68
N GLY A 19 -23.35 6.80 21.48
CA GLY A 19 -24.37 6.26 22.37
C GLY A 19 -25.49 5.51 21.66
N GLN A 20 -25.27 5.09 20.41
CA GLN A 20 -26.23 4.31 19.62
C GLN A 20 -25.93 2.80 19.75
N ASP A 21 -26.97 1.98 19.73
CA ASP A 21 -26.85 0.51 19.72
C ASP A 21 -26.46 0.01 18.32
N PRO A 22 -25.24 -0.53 18.13
CA PRO A 22 -24.78 -1.04 16.84
C PRO A 22 -25.64 -2.17 16.28
N GLU A 23 -26.21 -3.02 17.15
CA GLU A 23 -26.86 -4.26 16.72
C GLU A 23 -28.22 -4.01 16.05
N THR A 24 -28.75 -2.79 16.15
CA THR A 24 -30.00 -2.37 15.49
C THR A 24 -29.77 -1.59 14.20
N ALA A 25 -28.51 -1.38 13.81
CA ALA A 25 -28.15 -0.51 12.69
C ALA A 25 -28.29 -1.21 11.34
N THR A 26 -29.01 -0.57 10.42
CA THR A 26 -28.98 -0.90 9.00
C THR A 26 -28.16 0.15 8.26
N ILE A 27 -27.23 -0.31 7.43
CA ILE A 27 -26.28 0.55 6.71
C ILE A 27 -26.50 0.34 5.24
N ARG A 28 -26.59 1.45 4.51
CA ARG A 28 -26.65 1.40 3.05
C ARG A 28 -25.23 1.36 2.49
N VAL A 29 -24.87 0.23 1.90
CA VAL A 29 -23.60 0.05 1.21
C VAL A 29 -23.81 0.31 -0.27
N VAL A 30 -23.03 1.26 -0.80
CA VAL A 30 -22.98 1.54 -2.24
C VAL A 30 -21.70 0.89 -2.80
N VAL A 31 -21.87 -0.06 -3.70
CA VAL A 31 -20.77 -0.68 -4.45
C VAL A 31 -20.77 -0.11 -5.86
N GLN A 32 -19.68 0.53 -6.25
CA GLN A 32 -19.51 0.95 -7.63
C GLN A 32 -19.05 -0.25 -8.46
N THR A 33 -19.77 -0.54 -9.52
CA THR A 33 -19.44 -1.59 -10.49
C THR A 33 -19.33 -0.98 -11.89
N PRO A 34 -18.69 -1.64 -12.86
CA PRO A 34 -18.66 -1.17 -14.25
C PRO A 34 -20.05 -0.94 -14.87
N GLN A 35 -21.10 -1.59 -14.32
CA GLN A 35 -22.50 -1.45 -14.74
C GLN A 35 -23.27 -0.35 -13.99
N GLY A 36 -22.61 0.37 -13.07
CA GLY A 36 -23.20 1.42 -12.25
C GLY A 36 -23.14 1.13 -10.74
N ASN A 37 -23.74 2.03 -9.96
CA ASN A 37 -23.82 1.89 -8.51
C ASN A 37 -24.87 0.84 -8.14
N GLN A 38 -24.49 -0.13 -7.32
CA GLN A 38 -25.41 -1.04 -6.65
C GLN A 38 -25.55 -0.61 -5.20
N GLU A 39 -26.77 -0.23 -4.81
CA GLU A 39 -27.11 0.06 -3.42
C GLU A 39 -27.70 -1.19 -2.77
N ARG A 40 -27.23 -1.53 -1.58
CA ARG A 40 -27.82 -2.59 -0.76
C ARG A 40 -27.81 -2.18 0.70
N ASP A 41 -28.96 -2.36 1.35
CA ASP A 41 -29.06 -2.28 2.80
C ASP A 41 -28.55 -3.57 3.42
N VAL A 42 -27.61 -3.44 4.36
CA VAL A 42 -27.03 -4.55 5.11
C VAL A 42 -26.94 -4.20 6.58
N THR A 43 -27.20 -5.19 7.42
CA THR A 43 -26.99 -5.10 8.87
C THR A 43 -25.51 -5.36 9.21
N LEU A 44 -25.06 -4.87 10.38
CA LEU A 44 -23.73 -5.19 10.88
C LEU A 44 -23.51 -6.71 11.05
N ALA A 45 -24.54 -7.43 11.48
CA ALA A 45 -24.52 -8.88 11.61
C ALA A 45 -24.30 -9.57 10.26
N GLU A 46 -24.99 -9.15 9.19
CA GLU A 46 -24.78 -9.68 7.85
C GLU A 46 -23.37 -9.37 7.33
N MET A 47 -22.84 -8.18 7.60
CA MET A 47 -21.48 -7.81 7.21
C MET A 47 -20.43 -8.70 7.90
N ARG A 48 -20.57 -8.96 9.21
CA ARG A 48 -19.71 -9.89 9.95
C ARG A 48 -19.86 -11.32 9.46
N ALA A 49 -21.08 -11.78 9.18
CA ALA A 49 -21.37 -13.12 8.70
C ALA A 49 -20.66 -13.43 7.37
N GLN A 50 -20.40 -12.42 6.52
CA GLN A 50 -19.63 -12.61 5.29
C GLN A 50 -18.20 -13.11 5.56
N ALA A 51 -17.61 -12.84 6.74
CA ALA A 51 -16.30 -13.37 7.12
C ALA A 51 -16.35 -14.80 7.69
N GLY A 52 -17.54 -15.33 8.01
CA GLY A 52 -17.73 -16.65 8.61
C GLY A 52 -17.04 -17.81 7.87
N PRO A 53 -17.08 -17.90 6.53
CA PRO A 53 -16.34 -18.93 5.80
C PRO A 53 -14.82 -18.86 5.99
N LEU A 54 -14.26 -17.67 6.22
CA LEU A 54 -12.83 -17.48 6.47
C LEU A 54 -12.45 -17.88 7.89
N GLU A 55 -13.34 -17.74 8.88
CA GLU A 55 -13.03 -18.15 10.27
C GLU A 55 -12.65 -19.64 10.38
N GLN A 56 -13.19 -20.49 9.50
CA GLN A 56 -12.84 -21.91 9.41
C GLN A 56 -11.37 -22.14 9.00
N LEU A 57 -10.78 -21.19 8.26
CA LEU A 57 -9.39 -21.22 7.81
C LEU A 57 -8.43 -20.54 8.80
N GLY A 58 -8.95 -19.98 9.90
CA GLY A 58 -8.16 -19.20 10.86
C GLY A 58 -7.01 -19.97 11.50
N GLY A 59 -7.16 -21.29 11.69
CA GLY A 59 -6.10 -22.16 12.21
C GLY A 59 -4.91 -22.29 11.25
N ALA A 60 -5.18 -22.54 9.96
CA ALA A 60 -4.15 -22.62 8.93
C ALA A 60 -3.45 -21.27 8.70
N CYS A 61 -4.14 -20.16 8.95
CA CYS A 61 -3.56 -18.83 8.78
C CYS A 61 -2.55 -18.45 9.87
N ALA A 62 -2.66 -19.02 11.08
CA ALA A 62 -1.83 -18.63 12.22
C ALA A 62 -0.34 -18.98 12.05
N GLU A 63 -0.04 -19.98 11.21
CA GLU A 63 1.34 -20.44 10.92
C GLU A 63 1.81 -20.03 9.52
N CYS A 64 1.06 -19.16 8.83
CA CYS A 64 1.36 -18.78 7.46
C CYS A 64 2.45 -17.68 7.43
N ASP A 65 3.56 -17.93 6.74
CA ASP A 65 4.66 -16.96 6.57
C ASP A 65 4.21 -15.66 5.86
N ALA A 66 3.14 -15.72 5.07
CA ALA A 66 2.56 -14.54 4.42
C ALA A 66 1.74 -13.68 5.37
N CYS A 67 1.38 -14.20 6.56
CA CYS A 67 0.62 -13.49 7.58
C CYS A 67 1.49 -12.40 8.22
N ALA A 68 1.61 -11.28 7.50
CA ALA A 68 2.50 -10.19 7.81
C ALA A 68 2.08 -9.47 9.10
N LEU A 69 0.78 -9.24 9.27
CA LEU A 69 0.21 -8.75 10.52
C LEU A 69 -0.02 -9.94 11.45
N ALA A 70 0.31 -9.80 12.74
CA ALA A 70 0.16 -10.85 13.77
C ALA A 70 -1.32 -11.14 14.13
N GLU A 71 -2.20 -11.05 13.14
CA GLU A 71 -3.64 -11.19 13.18
C GLU A 71 -4.05 -12.14 12.05
N ARG A 72 -5.11 -12.94 12.25
CA ARG A 72 -5.60 -13.86 11.21
C ARG A 72 -5.86 -13.10 9.91
N PHE A 73 -5.35 -13.64 8.81
CA PHE A 73 -5.42 -13.05 7.47
C PHE A 73 -4.68 -11.72 7.33
N GLY A 74 -3.63 -11.50 8.13
CA GLY A 74 -2.75 -10.34 8.03
C GLY A 74 -1.98 -10.19 6.72
N CYS A 75 -2.14 -11.13 5.79
CA CYS A 75 -1.67 -11.02 4.40
C CYS A 75 -2.61 -10.20 3.50
N VAL A 76 -3.83 -9.90 3.96
CA VAL A 76 -4.84 -9.13 3.22
C VAL A 76 -5.00 -7.77 3.88
N GLY A 77 -5.00 -6.71 3.07
CA GLY A 77 -5.20 -5.34 3.52
C GLY A 77 -6.03 -4.53 2.53
N TYR A 78 -6.25 -3.26 2.84
CA TYR A 78 -6.93 -2.34 1.94
C TYR A 78 -6.44 -0.91 2.16
N LEU A 79 -6.43 -0.14 1.08
CA LEU A 79 -6.29 1.31 1.16
C LEU A 79 -7.66 1.94 1.40
N THR A 80 -7.68 2.99 2.20
CA THR A 80 -8.90 3.76 2.45
C THR A 80 -9.01 4.90 1.46
N TYR A 81 -10.18 5.04 0.85
CA TYR A 81 -10.52 6.18 0.01
C TYR A 81 -11.42 7.18 0.77
N PRO A 82 -11.31 8.48 0.47
CA PRO A 82 -10.36 9.08 -0.46
C PRO A 82 -8.90 9.00 0.05
N LEU A 83 -7.93 8.91 -0.87
CA LEU A 83 -6.52 9.05 -0.54
C LEU A 83 -6.30 10.48 -0.03
N SER A 84 -5.79 10.59 1.19
CA SER A 84 -5.66 11.87 1.88
C SER A 84 -4.52 12.71 1.32
N GLU A 85 -4.62 14.03 1.46
CA GLU A 85 -3.51 14.93 1.17
C GLU A 85 -2.28 14.62 2.04
N ALA A 86 -2.52 14.21 3.31
CA ALA A 86 -1.46 13.81 4.23
C ALA A 86 -0.67 12.60 3.70
N LEU A 87 -1.36 11.61 3.12
CA LEU A 87 -0.73 10.49 2.45
C LEU A 87 0.12 10.93 1.27
N GLU A 88 -0.38 11.78 0.39
CA GLU A 88 0.38 12.25 -0.77
C GLU A 88 1.66 12.99 -0.37
N ARG A 89 1.55 13.88 0.63
CA ARG A 89 2.71 14.57 1.20
C ARG A 89 3.72 13.57 1.77
N TRP A 90 3.22 12.57 2.49
CA TRP A 90 4.06 11.55 3.11
C TRP A 90 4.81 10.71 2.07
N ILE A 91 4.15 10.24 1.01
CA ILE A 91 4.81 9.48 -0.07
C ILE A 91 5.88 10.33 -0.75
N LEU A 92 5.56 11.60 -1.09
CA LEU A 92 6.53 12.48 -1.74
C LEU A 92 7.72 12.83 -0.85
N ALA A 93 7.51 13.03 0.45
CA ALA A 93 8.60 13.29 1.39
C ALA A 93 9.57 12.10 1.50
N ARG A 94 9.12 10.90 1.16
CA ARG A 94 9.93 9.67 1.13
C ARG A 94 10.64 9.43 -0.20
N ALA A 95 10.19 10.07 -1.27
CA ALA A 95 10.76 9.93 -2.61
C ALA A 95 12.25 10.29 -2.56
N GLN A 96 13.10 9.33 -2.88
CA GLN A 96 14.53 9.50 -2.71
C GLN A 96 15.12 10.52 -3.72
N PRO A 97 16.07 11.36 -3.29
CA PRO A 97 16.84 12.25 -4.16
C PRO A 97 17.49 11.56 -5.38
N ALA A 98 17.71 12.32 -6.46
CA ALA A 98 18.20 11.78 -7.74
C ALA A 98 19.59 11.14 -7.67
N ASP A 99 20.41 11.59 -6.73
CA ASP A 99 21.78 11.13 -6.46
C ASP A 99 21.83 9.88 -5.55
N THR A 100 20.68 9.37 -5.11
CA THR A 100 20.54 8.07 -4.45
C THR A 100 20.36 6.93 -5.46
N LEU A 101 20.58 5.69 -5.05
CA LEU A 101 20.19 4.53 -5.87
C LEU A 101 18.68 4.52 -6.14
N GLY A 102 17.87 4.66 -5.08
CA GLY A 102 16.41 4.58 -5.18
C GLY A 102 15.81 5.66 -6.08
N GLY A 103 16.28 6.89 -5.95
CA GLY A 103 15.80 8.03 -6.73
C GLY A 103 16.30 8.05 -8.17
N ALA A 104 17.49 7.51 -8.45
CA ALA A 104 17.95 7.28 -9.81
C ALA A 104 17.12 6.20 -10.51
N LEU A 105 16.85 5.07 -9.82
CA LEU A 105 16.00 3.99 -10.33
C LEU A 105 14.55 4.45 -10.55
N MET A 106 13.99 5.20 -9.61
CA MET A 106 12.65 5.78 -9.74
C MET A 106 12.51 6.65 -10.98
N ARG A 107 13.43 7.61 -11.17
CA ARG A 107 13.40 8.50 -12.35
C ARG A 107 13.59 7.74 -13.66
N ARG A 108 14.44 6.70 -13.64
CA ARG A 108 14.61 5.83 -14.80
C ARG A 108 13.31 5.08 -15.10
N ALA A 109 12.69 4.45 -14.11
CA ALA A 109 11.43 3.74 -14.29
C ALA A 109 10.30 4.65 -14.78
N ILE A 110 10.18 5.86 -14.22
CA ILE A 110 9.23 6.88 -14.70
C ILE A 110 9.39 7.13 -16.20
N ARG A 111 10.62 7.25 -16.72
CA ARG A 111 10.88 7.44 -18.15
C ARG A 111 10.66 6.16 -18.96
N ASP A 112 11.22 5.04 -18.52
CA ASP A 112 11.26 3.79 -19.27
C ASP A 112 9.84 3.17 -19.39
N PHE A 113 8.97 3.35 -18.39
CA PHE A 113 7.60 2.85 -18.37
C PHE A 113 6.53 3.92 -18.67
N GLY A 114 6.93 5.17 -18.89
CA GLY A 114 6.01 6.26 -19.20
C GLY A 114 5.03 6.60 -18.08
N TYR A 115 5.48 6.57 -16.82
CA TYR A 115 4.67 7.04 -15.70
C TYR A 115 4.60 8.57 -15.72
N ASP A 116 3.60 9.10 -16.43
CA ASP A 116 3.36 10.54 -16.56
C ASP A 116 2.31 11.08 -15.57
N GLY A 117 1.69 10.19 -14.78
CA GLY A 117 0.63 10.50 -13.82
C GLY A 117 -0.77 10.63 -14.46
N SER A 118 -0.89 10.59 -15.79
CA SER A 118 -2.16 10.84 -16.48
C SER A 118 -3.25 9.82 -16.14
N ALA A 119 -2.85 8.57 -15.84
CA ALA A 119 -3.76 7.51 -15.37
C ALA A 119 -4.49 7.88 -14.08
N MET A 120 -3.90 8.73 -13.23
CA MET A 120 -4.52 9.21 -12.00
C MET A 120 -5.55 10.32 -12.24
N GLY A 121 -5.59 10.93 -13.43
CA GLY A 121 -6.49 12.04 -13.75
C GLY A 121 -7.97 11.70 -13.53
N GLY A 122 -8.38 10.47 -13.87
CA GLY A 122 -9.74 9.97 -13.58
C GLY A 122 -10.05 9.95 -12.09
N TRP A 123 -9.09 9.52 -11.26
CA TRP A 123 -9.24 9.48 -9.80
C TRP A 123 -9.31 10.88 -9.20
N ARG A 124 -8.49 11.82 -9.70
CA ARG A 124 -8.49 13.23 -9.28
C ARG A 124 -9.81 13.94 -9.49
N SER A 125 -10.57 13.53 -10.50
CA SER A 125 -11.91 14.07 -10.78
C SER A 125 -12.99 13.56 -9.82
N ASN A 126 -12.70 12.52 -9.04
CA ASN A 126 -13.64 11.89 -8.12
C ASN A 126 -13.25 12.16 -6.65
N PRO A 127 -13.99 13.01 -5.92
CA PRO A 127 -13.69 13.34 -4.52
C PRO A 127 -13.86 12.14 -3.56
N SER A 128 -14.47 11.04 -4.01
CA SER A 128 -14.54 9.81 -3.23
C SER A 128 -13.25 8.98 -3.30
N LEU A 129 -12.36 9.25 -4.27
CA LEU A 129 -11.10 8.54 -4.48
C LEU A 129 -9.88 9.36 -4.06
N MET A 130 -9.88 10.67 -4.28
CA MET A 130 -8.76 11.55 -3.95
C MET A 130 -9.26 12.78 -3.21
N GLU A 131 -8.57 13.20 -2.15
CA GLU A 131 -8.89 14.44 -1.45
C GLU A 131 -8.45 15.67 -2.27
N ARG A 132 -7.28 15.59 -2.93
CA ARG A 132 -6.78 16.65 -3.80
C ARG A 132 -7.17 16.44 -5.26
N THR A 133 -7.54 17.53 -5.92
CA THR A 133 -7.81 17.59 -7.37
C THR A 133 -6.57 17.77 -8.23
N SER A 134 -5.40 18.01 -7.62
CA SER A 134 -4.11 18.14 -8.31
C SER A 134 -2.98 17.45 -7.54
N ALA A 135 -2.04 16.88 -8.29
CA ALA A 135 -0.84 16.26 -7.76
C ALA A 135 0.04 17.26 -7.01
N LEU A 136 0.72 16.76 -5.99
CA LEU A 136 1.84 17.44 -5.35
C LEU A 136 3.13 17.08 -6.10
N THR A 137 4.19 17.88 -5.96
CA THR A 137 5.51 17.61 -6.57
C THR A 137 6.64 17.76 -5.56
N THR A 138 7.78 17.10 -5.79
CA THR A 138 9.01 17.26 -4.98
C THR A 138 9.69 18.62 -5.14
N GLY A 139 9.26 19.44 -6.11
CA GLY A 139 9.83 20.73 -6.46
C GLY A 139 9.32 21.21 -7.82
N ASP A 140 10.02 22.18 -8.39
CA ASP A 140 9.72 22.75 -9.70
C ASP A 140 10.70 22.23 -10.76
N GLY A 141 10.25 22.18 -12.02
CA GLY A 141 11.10 21.87 -13.17
C GLY A 141 11.02 20.42 -13.69
N PRO A 142 11.82 20.08 -14.72
CA PRO A 142 11.68 18.83 -15.47
C PRO A 142 12.11 17.58 -14.68
N GLU A 143 12.83 17.75 -13.57
CA GLU A 143 13.25 16.64 -12.70
C GLU A 143 12.32 16.43 -11.50
N ALA A 144 11.28 17.26 -11.37
CA ALA A 144 10.28 17.13 -10.32
C ALA A 144 9.48 15.84 -10.53
N ILE A 145 9.22 15.14 -9.44
CA ILE A 145 8.39 13.94 -9.43
C ILE A 145 7.06 14.31 -8.79
N SER A 146 5.95 13.92 -9.42
CA SER A 146 4.61 14.15 -8.87
C SER A 146 4.10 12.97 -8.04
N SER A 147 3.18 13.24 -7.10
CA SER A 147 2.50 12.19 -6.35
C SER A 147 1.73 11.25 -7.28
N ASP A 148 1.17 11.76 -8.39
CA ASP A 148 0.48 10.94 -9.39
C ASP A 148 1.40 9.94 -10.09
N GLN A 149 2.65 10.30 -10.38
CA GLN A 149 3.61 9.36 -10.98
C GLN A 149 3.96 8.21 -10.04
N ILE A 150 4.15 8.51 -8.75
CA ILE A 150 4.44 7.49 -7.74
C ILE A 150 3.21 6.60 -7.53
N LEU A 151 2.02 7.19 -7.38
CA LEU A 151 0.77 6.44 -7.21
C LEU A 151 0.46 5.57 -8.44
N GLN A 152 0.71 6.06 -9.65
CA GLN A 152 0.56 5.28 -10.87
C GLN A 152 1.47 4.05 -10.85
N ALA A 153 2.74 4.21 -10.49
CA ALA A 153 3.70 3.11 -10.44
C ALA A 153 3.37 2.05 -9.36
N ILE A 154 2.53 2.39 -8.39
CA ILE A 154 2.10 1.49 -7.31
C ILE A 154 0.75 0.87 -7.62
N LEU A 155 -0.23 1.65 -8.05
CA LEU A 155 -1.64 1.27 -8.13
C LEU A 155 -2.13 0.96 -9.55
N MET A 156 -1.39 1.35 -10.59
CA MET A 156 -1.86 1.31 -11.99
C MET A 156 -0.99 0.41 -12.90
N VAL A 157 -0.21 -0.50 -12.33
CA VAL A 157 0.69 -1.39 -13.07
C VAL A 157 0.13 -2.79 -13.32
N GLY A 158 -1.11 -3.05 -12.88
CA GLY A 158 -1.82 -4.31 -13.09
C GLY A 158 -2.39 -4.89 -11.80
N SER A 159 -3.01 -6.07 -11.89
CA SER A 159 -3.58 -6.79 -10.74
C SER A 159 -2.52 -7.52 -9.89
N GLU A 160 -1.28 -7.60 -10.37
CA GLU A 160 -0.18 -8.28 -9.70
C GLU A 160 1.06 -7.38 -9.72
N LEU A 161 1.70 -7.22 -8.56
CA LEU A 161 3.02 -6.64 -8.43
C LEU A 161 4.04 -7.76 -8.26
N ASP A 162 4.97 -7.87 -9.20
CA ASP A 162 6.05 -8.84 -9.08
C ASP A 162 6.97 -8.49 -7.89
N PRO A 163 7.62 -9.50 -7.27
CA PRO A 163 8.51 -9.29 -6.13
C PRO A 163 9.60 -8.24 -6.33
N MET A 164 10.16 -8.15 -7.54
CA MET A 164 11.28 -7.25 -7.83
C MET A 164 10.78 -5.82 -7.99
N HIS A 165 9.65 -5.60 -8.67
CA HIS A 165 8.99 -4.30 -8.69
C HIS A 165 8.65 -3.82 -7.29
N GLY A 166 8.14 -4.70 -6.41
CA GLY A 166 7.92 -4.41 -5.00
C GLY A 166 9.19 -3.93 -4.28
N ALA A 167 10.32 -4.63 -4.46
CA ALA A 167 11.61 -4.20 -3.92
C ALA A 167 12.08 -2.85 -4.48
N MET A 168 11.83 -2.58 -5.77
CA MET A 168 12.16 -1.30 -6.38
C MET A 168 11.35 -0.15 -5.79
N LEU A 169 10.04 -0.32 -5.64
CA LEU A 169 9.17 0.65 -4.97
C LEU A 169 9.65 0.97 -3.55
N LEU A 170 10.09 -0.06 -2.80
CA LEU A 170 10.65 0.13 -1.46
C LEU A 170 11.95 0.94 -1.49
N LEU A 171 12.84 0.70 -2.45
CA LEU A 171 14.05 1.51 -2.61
C LEU A 171 13.72 2.96 -3.00
N TRP A 172 12.77 3.18 -3.91
CA TRP A 172 12.36 4.52 -4.36
C TRP A 172 11.88 5.40 -3.22
N LEU A 173 11.19 4.78 -2.25
CA LEU A 173 10.59 5.44 -1.09
C LEU A 173 11.46 5.33 0.17
N GLY A 174 12.72 4.92 0.03
CA GLY A 174 13.65 4.74 1.16
C GLY A 174 13.11 3.80 2.25
N ALA A 175 12.22 2.87 1.89
CA ALA A 175 11.55 1.95 2.78
C ALA A 175 12.28 0.60 2.90
N LEU A 176 13.47 0.48 2.31
CA LEU A 176 14.32 -0.71 2.41
C LEU A 176 15.73 -0.30 2.85
N ARG A 177 16.13 -0.79 4.03
CA ARG A 177 17.53 -0.83 4.45
C ARG A 177 18.16 -2.08 3.93
N VAL A 178 19.31 -1.97 3.29
CA VAL A 178 20.15 -3.07 2.81
C VAL A 178 21.45 -3.01 3.58
N ASP A 179 21.83 -4.11 4.25
CA ASP A 179 23.00 -4.17 5.13
C ASP A 179 23.04 -3.03 6.18
N GLY A 180 21.87 -2.69 6.74
CA GLY A 180 21.71 -1.69 7.79
C GLY A 180 21.59 -0.24 7.33
N VAL A 181 21.77 0.05 6.03
CA VAL A 181 21.69 1.41 5.49
C VAL A 181 20.60 1.54 4.43
N ILE A 182 19.95 2.71 4.35
CA ILE A 182 19.10 3.05 3.20
C ILE A 182 20.04 3.43 2.05
N PRO A 183 19.97 2.78 0.87
CA PRO A 183 20.87 3.09 -0.25
C PRO A 183 20.69 4.53 -0.79
N GLY A 184 21.48 5.46 -0.24
CA GLY A 184 21.42 6.91 -0.51
C GLY A 184 22.75 7.50 -1.01
N PRO A 185 22.83 8.83 -1.22
CA PRO A 185 24.02 9.51 -1.70
C PRO A 185 25.13 9.36 -0.67
N GLY A 186 26.35 9.08 -1.13
CA GLY A 186 27.50 8.87 -0.24
C GLY A 186 27.56 7.47 0.39
N THR A 187 26.59 6.58 0.15
CA THR A 187 26.78 5.15 0.44
C THR A 187 27.67 4.56 -0.64
N ALA A 188 28.88 4.12 -0.29
CA ALA A 188 29.84 3.48 -1.21
C ALA A 188 29.35 2.15 -1.83
N GLN A 189 28.07 1.80 -1.60
CA GLN A 189 27.48 0.49 -1.79
C GLN A 189 26.27 0.51 -2.75
N ALA A 190 25.95 1.63 -3.41
CA ALA A 190 24.77 1.71 -4.27
C ALA A 190 24.75 0.63 -5.40
N PRO A 191 25.81 0.39 -6.18
CA PRO A 191 25.82 -0.71 -7.15
C PRO A 191 25.80 -2.11 -6.49
N SER A 192 26.43 -2.27 -5.33
CA SER A 192 26.45 -3.56 -4.61
C SER A 192 25.11 -3.90 -3.97
N ALA A 193 24.32 -2.91 -3.54
CA ALA A 193 23.00 -3.13 -2.94
C ALA A 193 22.02 -3.76 -3.94
N LEU A 194 21.95 -3.24 -5.17
CA LEU A 194 21.09 -3.83 -6.21
C LEU A 194 21.53 -5.24 -6.60
N ALA A 195 22.85 -5.45 -6.73
CA ALA A 195 23.41 -6.77 -6.97
C ALA A 195 23.07 -7.75 -5.83
N ALA A 196 23.21 -7.34 -4.57
CA ALA A 196 22.89 -8.17 -3.41
C ALA A 196 21.40 -8.55 -3.37
N LEU A 197 20.50 -7.57 -3.63
CA LEU A 197 19.06 -7.82 -3.66
C LEU A 197 18.66 -8.82 -4.76
N SER A 198 19.29 -8.75 -5.94
CA SER A 198 19.02 -9.70 -7.04
C SER A 198 19.62 -11.09 -6.80
N GLN A 199 20.71 -11.19 -6.04
CA GLN A 199 21.39 -12.46 -5.73
C GLN A 199 20.77 -13.20 -4.53
N ALA A 200 20.06 -12.49 -3.65
CA ALA A 200 19.33 -13.10 -2.55
C ALA A 200 18.15 -13.93 -3.09
N SER A 201 18.31 -15.26 -3.09
CA SER A 201 17.39 -16.20 -3.75
C SER A 201 16.50 -16.97 -2.77
N THR A 202 16.72 -16.81 -1.46
CA THR A 202 15.92 -17.47 -0.41
C THR A 202 15.32 -16.43 0.54
N PRO A 203 14.17 -16.73 1.18
CA PRO A 203 13.58 -15.85 2.18
C PRO A 203 14.54 -15.49 3.33
N ALA A 204 15.29 -16.48 3.83
CA ALA A 204 16.27 -16.26 4.89
C ALA A 204 17.39 -15.27 4.49
N GLN A 205 17.91 -15.38 3.26
CA GLN A 205 18.89 -14.44 2.73
C GLN A 205 18.29 -13.03 2.59
N ARG A 206 17.08 -12.92 2.03
CA ARG A 206 16.38 -11.63 1.85
C ARG A 206 16.11 -10.93 3.19
N GLN A 207 15.67 -11.67 4.21
CA GLN A 207 15.44 -11.17 5.57
C GLN A 207 16.73 -10.79 6.32
N ALA A 208 17.83 -11.49 6.06
CA ALA A 208 19.13 -11.16 6.65
C ALA A 208 19.74 -9.91 6.00
N LEU A 209 19.61 -9.81 4.67
CA LEU A 209 20.13 -8.72 3.86
C LEU A 209 19.40 -7.40 4.10
N ALA A 210 18.07 -7.45 4.17
CA ALA A 210 17.26 -6.24 4.15
C ALA A 210 16.22 -6.17 5.28
N LYS A 211 15.92 -4.93 5.70
CA LYS A 211 14.88 -4.60 6.67
C LYS A 211 14.02 -3.47 6.12
N VAL A 212 12.73 -3.54 6.39
CA VAL A 212 11.77 -2.50 6.01
C VAL A 212 11.85 -1.29 6.95
N GLU A 213 11.73 -0.08 6.40
CA GLU A 213 11.74 1.19 7.13
C GLU A 213 10.45 1.97 6.85
N LEU A 214 9.45 1.83 7.71
CA LEU A 214 8.13 2.45 7.48
C LEU A 214 8.00 3.88 8.03
N GLY A 215 8.98 4.33 8.82
CA GLY A 215 8.89 5.57 9.61
C GLY A 215 7.99 5.42 10.84
N GLU A 216 7.71 6.54 11.51
CA GLU A 216 6.85 6.56 12.69
C GLU A 216 5.39 6.19 12.35
N PRO A 217 4.67 5.52 13.26
CA PRO A 217 3.23 5.31 13.11
C PRO A 217 2.49 6.64 12.93
N SER A 218 1.54 6.67 12.01
CA SER A 218 0.74 7.87 11.73
C SER A 218 -0.69 7.73 12.26
N GLU A 219 -1.29 8.84 12.69
CA GLU A 219 -2.73 8.92 12.99
C GLU A 219 -3.59 9.05 11.72
N ASP A 220 -3.00 9.45 10.59
CA ASP A 220 -3.68 9.49 9.29
C ASP A 220 -3.90 8.07 8.73
N ARG A 221 -5.15 7.77 8.37
CA ARG A 221 -5.56 6.44 7.87
C ARG A 221 -4.91 6.09 6.54
N GLY A 222 -4.75 7.07 5.65
CA GLY A 222 -4.11 6.87 4.35
C GLY A 222 -2.64 6.50 4.51
N VAL A 223 -1.90 7.26 5.36
CA VAL A 223 -0.49 6.97 5.68
C VAL A 223 -0.33 5.57 6.29
N ARG A 224 -1.15 5.19 7.28
CA ARG A 224 -1.09 3.83 7.85
C ARG A 224 -1.36 2.75 6.81
N GLY A 225 -2.38 2.94 5.96
CA GLY A 225 -2.69 1.99 4.88
C GLY A 225 -1.50 1.82 3.92
N PHE A 226 -0.79 2.91 3.60
CA PHE A 226 0.42 2.82 2.78
C PHE A 226 1.61 2.20 3.52
N GLN A 227 1.78 2.45 4.82
CA GLN A 227 2.80 1.75 5.62
C GLN A 227 2.57 0.23 5.61
N GLN A 228 1.31 -0.20 5.72
CA GLN A 228 0.94 -1.61 5.58
C GLN A 228 1.20 -2.13 4.16
N LEU A 229 0.90 -1.35 3.11
CA LEU A 229 1.22 -1.72 1.74
C LEU A 229 2.73 -1.91 1.53
N LEU A 230 3.56 -0.97 1.99
CA LEU A 230 5.03 -1.10 1.89
C LEU A 230 5.51 -2.34 2.66
N PHE A 231 4.93 -2.64 3.82
CA PHE A 231 5.25 -3.86 4.54
C PHE A 231 4.85 -5.11 3.75
N ALA A 232 3.67 -5.12 3.13
CA ALA A 232 3.22 -6.22 2.27
C ALA A 232 4.13 -6.41 1.05
N LEU A 233 4.60 -5.33 0.42
CA LEU A 233 5.61 -5.40 -0.66
C LEU A 233 6.91 -6.04 -0.18
N TYR A 234 7.36 -5.70 1.03
CA TYR A 234 8.56 -6.30 1.61
C TYR A 234 8.38 -7.80 1.86
N VAL A 235 7.24 -8.21 2.42
CA VAL A 235 6.94 -9.64 2.65
C VAL A 235 6.81 -10.40 1.33
N ALA A 236 6.12 -9.84 0.34
CA ALA A 236 5.99 -10.39 -1.01
C ALA A 236 7.37 -10.59 -1.65
N TRP A 237 8.25 -9.59 -1.54
CA TRP A 237 9.64 -9.71 -1.96
C TRP A 237 10.40 -10.77 -1.19
N VAL A 238 10.34 -10.82 0.15
CA VAL A 238 11.02 -11.84 0.94
C VAL A 238 10.59 -13.26 0.54
N LEU A 239 9.30 -13.47 0.31
CA LEU A 239 8.73 -14.79 0.01
C LEU A 239 8.79 -15.17 -1.48
N ASP A 240 9.26 -14.28 -2.35
CA ASP A 240 9.27 -14.46 -3.80
C ASP A 240 7.88 -14.71 -4.39
N ARG A 241 6.86 -14.00 -3.88
CA ARG A 241 5.47 -14.11 -4.32
C ARG A 241 4.93 -12.78 -4.81
N PRO A 242 4.14 -12.75 -5.89
CA PRO A 242 3.50 -11.52 -6.32
C PRO A 242 2.52 -11.02 -5.26
N LEU A 243 2.44 -9.70 -5.10
CA LEU A 243 1.38 -9.06 -4.32
C LEU A 243 0.19 -8.79 -5.24
N LEU A 244 -0.97 -9.33 -4.89
CA LEU A 244 -2.21 -9.07 -5.64
C LEU A 244 -2.78 -7.71 -5.21
N LEU A 245 -3.10 -6.87 -6.20
CA LEU A 245 -3.79 -5.61 -6.02
C LEU A 245 -5.16 -5.66 -6.68
N ASP A 246 -6.19 -5.43 -5.88
CA ASP A 246 -7.57 -5.24 -6.33
C ASP A 246 -7.88 -3.74 -6.24
N ALA A 247 -7.59 -3.03 -7.32
CA ALA A 247 -7.68 -1.57 -7.45
C ALA A 247 -8.92 -1.13 -8.24
#